data_AF-A0A2D4Q5J8-F1
#
_entry.id   AF-A0A2D4Q5J8-F1
#
_cell.length_a   1.000
_cell.length_b   1.000
_cell.length_c   1.000
_cell.angle_alpha   90.00
_cell.angle_beta   90.00
_cell.angle_gamma   90.00
#
_symmetry.space_group_name_H-M   'P 1'
#
loop_
_entity.id
_entity.type
_entity.pdbx_description
1 polymer ?
#
loop_
_entity_poly.entity_id
_entity_poly.type
_entity_poly.pdbx_seq_one_letter_code
_entity_poly.pdbx_strand_id
1 'polypeptide(L)'
;LSEGTLVCPALKKKSTLLNPEGFFHGKMGIRRCLNEGLLNMAEVKQELIAQVELFCELTGHLPHHMDGHQHVHVLPEIRHVFAEVLEAYGITYTRVPIEPDLPRCGWIESTLMDFYSGVEKDSLDTIEVFQKHGIRWPDIYIG
;
A
#
# COMPACT_ATOMS: atom_id res chain seq x y z
N LEU A 1 5.04 -3.09 4.20
CA LEU A 1 4.33 -2.32 5.26
C LEU A 1 3.42 -3.19 6.12
N SER A 2 2.84 -4.30 5.63
CA SER A 2 2.02 -5.18 6.48
C SER A 2 2.78 -6.38 7.01
N GLU A 3 3.73 -6.97 6.28
CA GLU A 3 4.47 -8.16 6.70
C GLU A 3 5.98 -8.00 6.51
N GLY A 4 6.77 -8.73 7.28
CA GLY A 4 8.23 -8.66 7.28
C GLY A 4 8.79 -7.66 8.30
N THR A 5 10.01 -7.18 8.04
CA THR A 5 10.73 -6.22 8.88
C THR A 5 11.06 -4.96 8.09
N LEU A 6 11.33 -3.85 8.79
CA LEU A 6 11.73 -2.59 8.15
C LEU A 6 13.01 -2.74 7.33
N VAL A 7 13.02 -2.12 6.16
CA VAL A 7 14.22 -1.92 5.35
C VAL A 7 15.00 -0.71 5.86
N CYS A 8 14.32 0.40 6.15
CA CYS A 8 14.94 1.67 6.51
C CYS A 8 15.75 1.58 7.82
N PRO A 9 17.09 1.72 7.80
CA PRO A 9 17.91 1.61 9.00
C PRO A 9 17.63 2.72 10.03
N ALA A 10 17.25 3.91 9.56
CA ALA A 10 16.95 5.06 10.42
C ALA A 10 15.71 4.83 11.31
N LEU A 11 14.81 3.93 10.91
CA LEU A 11 13.57 3.62 11.62
C LEU A 11 13.68 2.48 12.63
N LYS A 12 14.86 1.84 12.76
CA LYS A 12 15.05 0.61 13.56
C LYS A 12 14.82 0.74 15.07
N LYS A 13 14.50 1.93 15.59
CA LYS A 13 14.16 2.14 17.00
C LYS A 13 12.83 2.88 17.13
N LYS A 14 11.79 2.18 17.61
CA LYS A 14 10.45 2.69 17.94
C LYS A 14 9.66 3.30 16.76
N SER A 15 9.75 2.70 15.57
CA SER A 15 8.86 3.07 14.48
C SER A 15 7.41 2.69 14.79
N THR A 16 6.49 3.57 14.43
CA THR A 16 5.03 3.35 14.42
C THR A 16 4.60 2.24 13.46
N LEU A 17 5.45 1.85 12.51
CA LEU A 17 5.17 0.79 11.53
C LEU A 17 5.33 -0.62 12.12
N LEU A 18 5.96 -0.75 13.29
CA LEU A 18 6.28 -2.02 13.91
C LEU A 18 5.42 -2.34 15.13
N ASN A 19 5.10 -3.62 15.28
CA ASN A 19 4.57 -4.19 16.51
C ASN A 19 5.68 -4.31 17.59
N PRO A 20 5.33 -4.64 18.84
CA PRO A 20 6.31 -4.83 19.93
C PRO A 20 7.38 -5.89 19.64
N GLU A 21 7.08 -6.85 18.77
CA GLU A 21 8.00 -7.92 18.36
C GLU A 21 8.99 -7.47 17.26
N GLY A 22 8.85 -6.26 16.73
CA GLY A 22 9.74 -5.69 15.72
C GLY A 22 9.40 -6.03 14.27
N PHE A 23 8.19 -6.55 14.02
CA PHE A 23 7.65 -6.84 12.68
C PHE A 23 6.57 -5.84 12.30
N PHE A 24 6.28 -5.72 11.00
CA PHE A 24 5.11 -4.94 10.57
C PHE A 24 3.82 -5.48 11.20
N HIS A 25 2.82 -4.60 11.39
CA HIS A 25 1.58 -4.88 12.13
C HIS A 25 0.66 -5.97 11.54
N GLY A 26 0.96 -6.53 10.37
CA GLY A 26 0.08 -7.45 9.65
C GLY A 26 -1.04 -6.76 8.91
N LYS A 27 -1.77 -7.52 8.07
CA LYS A 27 -2.92 -7.06 7.27
C LYS A 27 -3.94 -6.23 8.06
N MET A 28 -4.38 -6.77 9.19
CA MET A 28 -5.42 -6.14 10.00
C MET A 28 -4.86 -5.13 10.99
N GLY A 29 -3.61 -5.31 11.44
CA GLY A 29 -2.99 -4.38 12.38
C GLY A 29 -2.65 -3.04 11.72
N ILE A 30 -2.13 -3.02 10.49
CA ILE A 30 -1.88 -1.75 9.79
C ILE A 30 -3.17 -0.96 9.57
N ARG A 31 -4.26 -1.64 9.20
CA ARG A 31 -5.59 -1.00 9.03
C ARG A 31 -6.11 -0.43 10.35
N ARG A 32 -5.92 -1.14 11.46
CA ARG A 32 -6.27 -0.67 12.80
C ARG A 32 -5.45 0.55 13.21
N CYS A 33 -4.12 0.45 13.12
CA CYS A 33 -3.22 1.55 13.47
C CYS A 33 -3.48 2.81 12.64
N LEU A 34 -3.80 2.64 11.35
CA LEU A 34 -4.19 3.75 10.49
C LEU A 34 -5.51 4.39 10.96
N ASN A 35 -6.55 3.59 11.20
CA ASN A 35 -7.85 4.10 11.65
C ASN A 35 -7.78 4.77 13.03
N GLU A 36 -6.85 4.36 13.89
CA GLU A 36 -6.59 4.95 15.20
C GLU A 36 -5.62 6.16 15.14
N GLY A 37 -5.11 6.53 13.96
CA GLY A 37 -4.17 7.64 13.79
C GLY A 37 -2.79 7.39 14.42
N LEU A 38 -2.40 6.13 14.56
CA LEU A 38 -1.17 5.71 15.23
C LEU A 38 0.05 5.61 14.30
N LEU A 39 -0.15 5.71 12.98
CA LEU A 39 0.92 5.62 12.00
C LEU A 39 1.51 7.00 11.71
N ASN A 40 2.84 7.10 11.69
CA ASN A 40 3.52 8.30 11.24
C ASN A 40 3.76 8.23 9.73
N MET A 41 3.07 9.08 8.96
CA MET A 41 3.20 9.11 7.50
C MET A 41 4.61 9.48 7.00
N ALA A 42 5.41 10.20 7.80
CA ALA A 42 6.81 10.44 7.47
C ALA A 42 7.63 9.13 7.51
N GLU A 43 7.35 8.23 8.46
CA GLU A 43 7.99 6.92 8.53
C GLU A 43 7.52 6.02 7.38
N VAL A 44 6.23 6.06 7.04
CA VAL A 44 5.71 5.38 5.84
C VAL A 44 6.50 5.81 4.61
N LYS A 45 6.70 7.12 4.41
CA LYS A 45 7.46 7.66 3.28
C LYS A 45 8.91 7.16 3.28
N GLN A 46 9.59 7.26 4.42
CA GLN A 46 10.98 6.81 4.57
C GLN A 46 11.14 5.31 4.30
N GLU A 47 10.20 4.50 4.75
CA GLU A 47 10.23 3.05 4.53
C GLU A 47 9.93 2.68 3.07
N LEU A 48 8.98 3.35 2.41
CA LEU A 48 8.71 3.14 0.99
C LEU A 48 9.91 3.55 0.12
N ILE A 49 10.55 4.68 0.43
CA ILE A 49 11.80 5.11 -0.22
C ILE A 49 12.88 4.04 -0.04
N ALA A 50 13.10 3.57 1.18
CA ALA A 50 14.12 2.57 1.47
C ALA A 50 13.86 1.24 0.73
N GLN A 51 12.60 0.84 0.55
CA GLN A 51 12.24 -0.34 -0.26
C GLN A 51 12.56 -0.15 -1.74
N VAL A 52 12.30 1.03 -2.32
CA VAL A 52 12.64 1.35 -3.72
C VAL A 52 14.16 1.38 -3.90
N GLU A 53 14.89 2.03 -2.98
CA GLU A 53 16.35 2.10 -3.01
C GLU A 53 16.98 0.71 -2.90
N LEU A 54 16.50 -0.12 -1.98
CA LEU A 54 16.97 -1.50 -1.83
C LEU A 54 16.68 -2.33 -3.10
N PHE A 55 15.52 -2.16 -3.73
CA PHE A 55 15.24 -2.79 -5.01
C PHE A 55 16.27 -2.40 -6.06
N CYS A 56 16.60 -1.10 -6.16
CA CYS A 56 17.60 -0.61 -7.12
C CYS A 56 18.99 -1.15 -6.83
N GLU A 57 19.39 -1.21 -5.56
CA GLU A 57 20.69 -1.78 -5.15
C GLU A 57 20.80 -3.26 -5.56
N LEU A 58 19.73 -4.04 -5.36
CA LEU A 58 19.73 -5.46 -5.64
C LEU A 58 19.59 -5.82 -7.13
N THR A 59 18.93 -4.97 -7.92
CA THR A 59 18.58 -5.28 -9.31
C THR A 59 19.34 -4.44 -10.34
N GLY A 60 19.94 -3.32 -9.93
CA GLY A 60 20.67 -2.39 -10.79
C GLY A 60 19.79 -1.44 -11.60
N HIS A 61 18.47 -1.41 -11.39
CA HIS A 61 17.56 -0.49 -12.08
C HIS A 61 16.34 -0.10 -11.23
N LEU A 62 15.61 0.94 -11.64
CA LEU A 62 14.33 1.34 -11.02
C LEU A 62 13.22 0.32 -11.33
N PRO A 63 12.29 0.06 -10.40
CA PRO A 63 11.15 -0.79 -10.69
C PRO A 63 10.26 -0.14 -11.76
N HIS A 64 9.80 -0.93 -12.73
CA HIS A 64 8.90 -0.42 -13.78
C HIS A 64 7.47 -0.18 -13.26
N HIS A 65 7.11 -0.85 -12.16
CA HIS A 65 5.84 -0.70 -11.44
C HIS A 65 6.06 -1.02 -9.96
N MET A 66 5.19 -0.52 -9.10
CA MET A 66 5.21 -0.81 -7.67
C MET A 66 3.77 -0.95 -7.17
N ASP A 67 3.54 -1.85 -6.22
CA ASP A 67 2.25 -2.04 -5.57
C ASP A 67 2.40 -2.34 -4.06
N GLY A 68 1.28 -2.53 -3.37
CA GLY A 68 1.24 -2.93 -1.97
C GLY A 68 0.80 -4.37 -1.80
N HIS A 69 1.57 -5.14 -1.01
CA HIS A 69 1.09 -6.39 -0.45
C HIS A 69 -0.17 -6.14 0.39
N GLN A 70 -1.19 -7.02 0.29
CA GLN A 70 -2.48 -6.87 0.98
C GLN A 70 -3.20 -5.52 0.73
N HIS A 71 -2.90 -4.89 -0.41
CA HIS A 71 -3.49 -3.62 -0.86
C HIS A 71 -3.23 -2.45 0.08
N VAL A 72 -2.11 -2.47 0.82
CA VAL A 72 -1.76 -1.37 1.73
C VAL A 72 -1.59 -0.02 1.02
N HIS A 73 -1.23 -0.03 -0.27
CA HIS A 73 -0.95 1.18 -1.05
C HIS A 73 -2.20 1.98 -1.43
N VAL A 74 -3.40 1.39 -1.34
CA VAL A 74 -4.66 2.12 -1.55
C VAL A 74 -5.31 2.58 -0.25
N LEU A 75 -4.74 2.24 0.91
CA LEU A 75 -5.29 2.68 2.20
C LEU A 75 -5.31 4.21 2.33
N PRO A 76 -6.26 4.77 3.11
CA PRO A 76 -6.28 6.19 3.42
C PRO A 76 -4.92 6.68 3.95
N GLU A 77 -4.57 7.93 3.64
CA GLU A 77 -3.26 8.56 3.95
C GLU A 77 -2.06 7.93 3.25
N ILE A 78 -1.89 6.60 3.35
CA ILE A 78 -0.80 5.84 2.72
C ILE A 78 -0.81 6.05 1.20
N ARG A 79 -1.98 6.10 0.56
CA ARG A 79 -2.09 6.33 -0.89
C ARG A 79 -1.44 7.63 -1.37
N HIS A 80 -1.48 8.68 -0.55
CA HIS A 80 -0.88 9.98 -0.91
C HIS A 80 0.65 9.87 -0.83
N VAL A 81 1.16 9.31 0.27
CA VAL A 81 2.59 9.08 0.46
C VAL A 81 3.15 8.14 -0.62
N PHE A 82 2.41 7.08 -0.93
CA PHE A 82 2.75 6.15 -2.00
C PHE A 82 2.86 6.86 -3.36
N ALA A 83 1.86 7.67 -3.71
CA ALA A 83 1.86 8.41 -4.97
C ALA A 83 3.04 9.40 -5.08
N GLU A 84 3.35 10.12 -3.99
CA GLU A 84 4.51 11.02 -3.94
C GLU A 84 5.84 10.28 -4.16
N VAL A 85 6.00 9.07 -3.59
CA VAL A 85 7.21 8.27 -3.77
C VAL A 85 7.32 7.77 -5.21
N LEU A 86 6.23 7.28 -5.80
CA LEU A 86 6.20 6.83 -7.19
C LEU A 86 6.56 7.97 -8.15
N GLU A 87 5.97 9.15 -7.98
CA GLU A 87 6.29 10.33 -8.78
C GLU A 87 7.77 10.73 -8.65
N ALA A 88 8.30 10.79 -7.43
CA ALA A 88 9.69 11.19 -7.17
C ALA A 88 10.72 10.25 -7.84
N TYR A 89 10.39 8.97 -7.97
CA TYR A 89 11.23 7.96 -8.60
C TYR A 89 10.90 7.72 -10.09
N GLY A 90 9.90 8.42 -10.65
CA GLY A 90 9.46 8.24 -12.03
C GLY A 90 8.79 6.88 -12.30
N ILE A 91 8.24 6.23 -11.27
CA ILE A 91 7.52 4.96 -11.36
C ILE A 91 6.07 5.27 -11.70
N THR A 92 5.68 5.03 -12.96
CA THR A 92 4.39 5.49 -13.49
C THR A 92 3.28 4.43 -13.48
N TYR A 93 3.52 3.27 -12.87
CA TYR A 93 2.57 2.16 -12.88
C TYR A 93 2.39 1.51 -11.51
N THR A 94 1.13 1.24 -11.18
CA THR A 94 0.70 0.44 -10.03
C THR A 94 -0.54 -0.40 -10.39
N ARG A 95 -1.10 -1.13 -9.43
CA ARG A 95 -2.40 -1.79 -9.56
C ARG A 95 -3.43 -1.09 -8.68
N VAL A 96 -4.70 -1.12 -9.09
CA VAL A 96 -5.83 -0.61 -8.29
C VAL A 96 -6.87 -1.74 -8.19
N PRO A 97 -7.07 -2.35 -7.01
CA PRO A 97 -7.91 -3.55 -6.85
C PRO A 97 -9.40 -3.20 -6.81
N ILE A 98 -9.97 -2.92 -7.98
CA ILE A 98 -11.41 -2.74 -8.21
C ILE A 98 -11.94 -4.00 -8.87
N GLU A 99 -13.00 -4.59 -8.30
CA GLU A 99 -13.62 -5.84 -8.74
C GLU A 99 -15.13 -5.63 -8.93
N PRO A 100 -15.58 -5.05 -10.06
CA PRO A 100 -16.96 -4.56 -10.21
C PRO A 100 -18.06 -5.63 -10.06
N ASP A 101 -17.72 -6.88 -10.34
CA ASP A 101 -18.64 -8.02 -10.24
C ASP A 101 -18.61 -8.71 -8.87
N LEU A 102 -17.80 -8.23 -7.91
CA LEU A 102 -17.67 -8.80 -6.58
C LEU A 102 -19.02 -8.98 -5.87
N PRO A 103 -19.98 -8.03 -5.89
CA PRO A 103 -21.29 -8.23 -5.25
C PRO A 103 -22.14 -9.34 -5.89
N ARG A 104 -21.80 -9.80 -7.11
CA ARG A 104 -22.49 -10.88 -7.80
C ARG A 104 -21.97 -12.26 -7.41
N CYS A 105 -20.85 -12.33 -6.69
CA CYS A 105 -20.24 -13.58 -6.24
C CYS A 105 -21.00 -14.17 -5.04
N GLY A 106 -22.06 -14.92 -5.31
CA GLY A 106 -22.88 -15.57 -4.26
C GLY A 106 -22.19 -16.68 -3.45
N TRP A 107 -20.94 -17.01 -3.78
CA TRP A 107 -20.12 -18.00 -3.07
C TRP A 107 -19.19 -17.37 -2.02
N ILE A 108 -19.11 -16.05 -1.95
CA ILE A 108 -18.30 -15.32 -0.97
C ILE A 108 -19.11 -15.13 0.32
N GLU A 109 -18.51 -15.49 1.46
CA GLU A 109 -19.12 -15.30 2.78
C GLU A 109 -19.25 -13.80 3.11
N SER A 110 -20.29 -13.43 3.85
CA SER A 110 -20.65 -12.02 4.12
C SER A 110 -19.53 -11.18 4.74
N THR A 111 -18.81 -11.70 5.74
CA THR A 111 -17.72 -10.94 6.39
C THR A 111 -16.53 -10.73 5.45
N LEU A 112 -16.29 -11.70 4.56
CA LEU A 112 -15.27 -11.59 3.54
C LEU A 112 -15.70 -10.61 2.42
N MET A 113 -16.99 -10.60 2.06
CA MET A 113 -17.57 -9.64 1.14
C MET A 113 -17.44 -8.20 1.65
N ASP A 114 -17.69 -7.97 2.95
CA ASP A 114 -17.51 -6.66 3.57
C ASP A 114 -16.06 -6.19 3.50
N PHE A 115 -15.11 -7.10 3.75
CA PHE A 115 -13.69 -6.80 3.63
C PHE A 115 -13.31 -6.40 2.19
N TYR A 116 -13.73 -7.19 1.19
CA TYR A 116 -13.42 -6.90 -0.20
C TYR A 116 -14.09 -5.62 -0.71
N SER A 117 -15.35 -5.37 -0.32
CA SER A 117 -16.04 -4.12 -0.62
C SER A 117 -15.31 -2.91 -0.02
N GLY A 118 -14.73 -3.07 1.18
CA GLY A 118 -13.86 -2.06 1.78
C GLY A 118 -12.58 -1.80 0.98
N VAL A 119 -11.93 -2.85 0.47
CA VAL A 119 -10.75 -2.72 -0.40
C VAL A 119 -11.11 -2.02 -1.71
N GLU A 120 -12.22 -2.38 -2.33
CA GLU A 120 -12.69 -1.74 -3.56
C GLU A 120 -12.98 -0.25 -3.31
N LYS A 121 -13.63 0.09 -2.20
CA LYS A 121 -13.85 1.49 -1.81
C LYS A 121 -12.54 2.25 -1.65
N ASP A 122 -11.59 1.71 -0.88
CA ASP A 122 -10.26 2.30 -0.71
C ASP A 122 -9.56 2.54 -2.07
N SER A 123 -9.78 1.63 -3.02
CA SER A 123 -9.24 1.67 -4.37
C SER A 123 -9.89 2.73 -5.25
N LEU A 124 -11.22 2.87 -5.20
CA LEU A 124 -11.92 3.94 -5.90
C LEU A 124 -11.47 5.32 -5.40
N ASP A 125 -11.30 5.45 -4.08
CA ASP A 125 -10.87 6.69 -3.44
C ASP A 125 -9.37 7.03 -3.72
N THR A 126 -8.62 6.16 -4.41
CA THR A 126 -7.23 6.42 -4.83
C THR A 126 -7.12 7.03 -6.23
N ILE A 127 -8.17 6.94 -7.05
CA ILE A 127 -8.11 7.25 -8.49
C ILE A 127 -7.64 8.69 -8.73
N GLU A 128 -8.25 9.67 -8.06
CA GLU A 128 -7.91 11.09 -8.22
C GLU A 128 -6.45 11.36 -7.82
N VAL A 129 -6.00 10.74 -6.72
CA VAL A 129 -4.63 10.88 -6.21
C VAL A 129 -3.65 10.35 -7.24
N PHE A 130 -3.85 9.13 -7.72
CA PHE A 130 -2.90 8.50 -8.66
C PHE A 130 -2.88 9.24 -10.01
N GLN A 131 -4.03 9.70 -10.51
CA GLN A 131 -4.09 10.53 -11.72
C GLN A 131 -3.31 11.83 -11.57
N LYS A 132 -3.45 12.53 -10.43
CA LYS A 132 -2.73 13.79 -10.16
C LYS A 132 -1.21 13.62 -10.20
N HIS A 133 -0.71 12.46 -9.77
CA HIS A 133 0.72 12.11 -9.78
C HIS A 133 1.17 11.39 -11.06
N GLY A 134 0.32 11.31 -12.10
CA GLY A 134 0.66 10.68 -13.38
C GLY A 134 0.83 9.15 -13.32
N ILE A 135 0.27 8.51 -12.29
CA ILE A 135 0.34 7.06 -12.08
C ILE A 135 -0.80 6.39 -12.83
N ARG A 136 -0.49 5.31 -13.56
CA ARG A 136 -1.42 4.51 -14.34
C ARG A 136 -1.59 3.12 -13.73
N TRP A 137 -2.70 2.47 -14.07
CA TRP A 137 -3.01 1.11 -13.67
C TRP A 137 -3.81 0.41 -14.78
N PRO A 138 -3.92 -0.93 -14.77
CA PRO A 138 -4.72 -1.68 -15.73
C PRO A 138 -6.21 -1.37 -15.62
N ASP A 139 -6.96 -1.51 -16.72
CA ASP A 139 -8.43 -1.33 -16.72
C ASP A 139 -9.17 -2.38 -15.88
N ILE A 140 -8.57 -3.56 -15.71
CA ILE A 140 -9.16 -4.69 -14.99
C ILE A 140 -8.14 -5.24 -13.99
N TYR A 141 -8.59 -5.42 -12.75
CA TYR A 141 -7.89 -6.17 -11.72
C TYR A 141 -8.54 -7.54 -11.55
N ILE A 142 -7.71 -8.57 -11.35
CA ILE A 142 -8.14 -9.95 -11.04
C ILE A 142 -7.18 -10.46 -9.96
N GLY A 143 -7.66 -10.78 -8.76
CA GLY A 143 -6.82 -11.43 -7.74
C GLY A 143 -7.32 -11.41 -6.31
#